data_AF-A0A2I2FL32-F1
#
_entry.id   AF-A0A2I2FL32-F1
#
_cell.length_a   1.000
_cell.length_b   1.000
_cell.length_c   1.000
_cell.angle_alpha   90.00
_cell.angle_beta   90.00
_cell.angle_gamma   90.00
#
_symmetry.space_group_name_H-M   'P 1'
#
loop_
_entity.id
_entity.type
_entity.pdbx_description
1 polymer ?
#
loop_
_entity_poly.entity_id
_entity_poly.type
_entity_poly.pdbx_seq_one_letter_code
_entity_poly.pdbx_strand_id
1 'polypeptide(L)'
;MHISKVLLALAVNASLGSACTFGFSGSRNFNTGDLSGGLSCRIKILRSDENKESKEDKVDLHENIDCGKGCKTVKYYGEEYEFCHNGVGGDVGSMADGATVQRKGGGNKVNIIPDGEDKKDRRQDPFSSTLSHYYWRSNIRC
;
A
#
# COMPACT_ATOMS: atom_id res chain seq x y z
N MET A 1 50.63 -16.98 -31.57
CA MET A 1 49.95 -15.72 -31.17
C MET A 1 49.01 -16.02 -30.02
N HIS A 2 49.32 -15.46 -28.85
CA HIS A 2 48.42 -15.37 -27.70
C HIS A 2 47.21 -14.49 -28.04
N ILE A 3 46.04 -14.82 -27.48
CA ILE A 3 45.00 -13.95 -26.86
C ILE A 3 43.97 -14.96 -26.29
N SER A 4 44.13 -15.38 -25.04
CA SER A 4 43.57 -14.78 -23.82
C SER A 4 42.22 -15.36 -23.42
N LYS A 5 42.27 -16.10 -22.31
CA LYS A 5 41.17 -16.34 -21.38
C LYS A 5 40.49 -15.01 -21.08
N VAL A 6 39.23 -14.84 -21.45
CA VAL A 6 38.35 -13.88 -20.78
C VAL A 6 37.10 -14.63 -20.41
N LEU A 7 37.04 -14.96 -19.11
CA LEU A 7 35.81 -15.27 -18.41
C LEU A 7 34.78 -14.20 -18.76
N LEU A 8 33.69 -14.59 -19.41
CA LEU A 8 32.44 -13.84 -19.32
C LEU A 8 31.54 -14.54 -18.30
N ALA A 9 31.98 -14.49 -17.03
CA ALA A 9 31.08 -14.65 -15.91
C ALA A 9 30.24 -13.38 -15.80
N LEU A 10 29.26 -13.23 -16.69
CA LEU A 10 28.13 -12.35 -16.44
C LEU A 10 27.23 -13.08 -15.44
N ALA A 11 27.68 -13.15 -14.19
CA ALA A 11 26.77 -13.25 -13.06
C ALA A 11 25.99 -11.94 -13.05
N VAL A 12 24.96 -11.87 -13.87
CA VAL A 12 23.90 -10.89 -13.74
C VAL A 12 23.16 -11.27 -12.47
N ASN A 13 23.73 -10.91 -11.31
CA ASN A 13 22.95 -10.64 -10.12
C ASN A 13 22.19 -9.34 -10.39
N ALA A 14 21.32 -9.36 -11.40
CA ALA A 14 20.13 -8.56 -11.33
C ALA A 14 19.35 -9.19 -10.18
N SER A 15 19.61 -8.73 -8.95
CA SER A 15 18.48 -8.54 -8.06
C SER A 15 17.59 -7.56 -8.80
N LEU A 16 16.71 -8.10 -9.64
CA LEU A 16 15.50 -7.44 -10.06
C LEU A 16 14.84 -7.09 -8.74
N GLY A 17 15.15 -5.90 -8.20
CA GLY A 17 14.57 -5.40 -6.97
C GLY A 17 13.09 -5.48 -7.22
N SER A 18 12.42 -6.40 -6.54
CA SER A 18 11.05 -6.76 -6.87
C SER A 18 10.23 -5.50 -6.70
N ALA A 19 9.61 -5.03 -7.78
CA ALA A 19 8.72 -3.89 -7.71
C ALA A 19 7.57 -4.21 -6.75
N CYS A 20 7.26 -3.23 -5.91
CA CYS A 20 6.23 -3.31 -4.91
C CYS A 20 5.19 -2.23 -5.14
N THR A 21 3.98 -2.57 -4.77
CA THR A 21 2.84 -1.68 -4.66
C THR A 21 2.56 -1.43 -3.18
N PHE A 22 2.56 -0.17 -2.80
CA PHE A 22 2.24 0.27 -1.45
C PHE A 22 0.92 1.01 -1.47
N GLY A 23 0.09 0.84 -0.45
CA GLY A 23 -1.21 1.49 -0.43
C GLY A 23 -1.80 1.75 0.94
N PHE A 24 -2.79 2.63 0.94
CA PHE A 24 -3.67 2.96 2.06
C PHE A 24 -5.11 2.67 1.66
N SER A 25 -5.97 2.35 2.62
CA SER A 25 -7.40 2.34 2.39
C SER A 25 -8.16 2.81 3.62
N GLY A 26 -9.16 3.66 3.40
CA GLY A 26 -10.19 3.96 4.38
C GLY A 26 -11.48 3.24 4.01
N SER A 27 -12.23 2.76 5.00
CA SER A 27 -13.54 2.15 4.77
C SER A 27 -14.49 2.53 5.90
N ARG A 28 -15.72 2.92 5.54
CA ARG A 28 -16.79 3.18 6.49
C ARG A 28 -17.98 2.27 6.22
N ASN A 29 -18.40 1.57 7.26
CA ASN A 29 -19.63 0.79 7.26
C ASN A 29 -20.80 1.63 7.79
N PHE A 30 -21.95 1.49 7.14
CA PHE A 30 -23.22 2.13 7.46
C PHE A 30 -24.31 1.08 7.61
N ASN A 31 -25.29 1.40 8.44
CA ASN A 31 -26.56 0.68 8.55
C ASN A 31 -26.43 -0.81 8.86
N THR A 32 -25.42 -1.24 9.61
CA THR A 32 -25.48 -2.59 10.19
C THR A 32 -26.70 -2.64 11.11
N GLY A 33 -27.54 -3.67 11.02
CA GLY A 33 -28.81 -3.78 11.74
C GLY A 33 -28.70 -3.74 13.29
N ASP A 34 -27.49 -3.66 13.82
CA ASP A 34 -27.10 -3.53 15.22
C ASP A 34 -26.56 -2.11 15.57
N LEU A 35 -26.65 -1.14 14.65
CA LEU A 35 -26.10 0.22 14.75
C LEU A 35 -24.55 0.30 14.82
N SER A 36 -23.83 -0.80 14.58
CA SER A 36 -22.36 -0.83 14.49
C SER A 36 -21.81 -0.23 13.18
N GLY A 37 -21.95 1.09 13.03
CA GLY A 37 -21.16 1.85 12.05
C GLY A 37 -19.70 1.95 12.50
N GLY A 38 -18.76 1.72 11.58
CA GLY A 38 -17.33 1.71 11.92
C GLY A 38 -16.47 2.31 10.82
N LEU A 39 -15.47 3.08 11.23
CA LEU A 39 -14.41 3.57 10.36
C LEU A 39 -13.18 2.66 10.54
N SER A 40 -12.61 2.21 9.44
CA SER A 40 -11.38 1.40 9.44
C SER A 40 -10.38 1.98 8.45
N CYS A 41 -9.11 1.99 8.83
CA CYS A 41 -8.01 2.46 8.01
C CYS A 41 -6.94 1.39 7.97
N ARG A 42 -6.36 1.17 6.80
CA ARG A 42 -5.45 0.05 6.57
C ARG A 42 -4.30 0.44 5.65
N ILE A 43 -3.20 -0.28 5.79
CA ILE A 43 -2.04 -0.21 4.89
C ILE A 43 -1.85 -1.56 4.22
N LYS A 44 -1.32 -1.55 2.99
CA LYS A 44 -1.03 -2.76 2.22
C LYS A 44 0.32 -2.70 1.52
N ILE A 45 0.96 -3.87 1.39
CA ILE A 45 2.13 -4.09 0.53
C ILE A 45 1.86 -5.31 -0.35
N LEU A 46 2.17 -5.18 -1.64
CA LEU A 46 2.13 -6.24 -2.63
C LEU A 46 3.45 -6.26 -3.40
N ARG A 47 4.12 -7.40 -3.51
CA ARG A 47 5.30 -7.58 -4.37
C ARG A 47 4.89 -8.02 -5.75
N SER A 48 4.35 -7.05 -6.48
CA SER A 48 4.13 -7.10 -7.92
C SER A 48 3.91 -5.67 -8.40
N ASP A 49 4.33 -5.42 -9.64
CA ASP A 49 3.96 -4.29 -10.47
C ASP A 49 2.50 -4.36 -10.93
N GLU A 50 1.89 -5.55 -10.94
CA GLU A 50 0.49 -5.74 -11.30
C GLU A 50 -0.42 -5.50 -10.09
N ASN A 51 -1.17 -4.39 -10.15
CA ASN A 51 -2.37 -4.17 -9.35
C ASN A 51 -3.47 -5.15 -9.80
N LYS A 52 -3.32 -6.43 -9.46
CA LYS A 52 -4.44 -7.37 -9.60
C LYS A 52 -5.43 -6.97 -8.53
N GLU A 53 -6.49 -6.29 -8.97
CA GLU A 53 -7.74 -6.00 -8.27
C GLU A 53 -7.71 -6.42 -6.82
N SER A 54 -7.66 -5.45 -5.90
CA SER A 54 -8.26 -5.35 -4.56
C SER A 54 -9.02 -6.57 -3.98
N LYS A 55 -8.55 -7.79 -4.19
CA LYS A 55 -8.98 -9.01 -3.53
C LYS A 55 -7.95 -9.20 -2.44
N GLU A 56 -8.40 -9.06 -1.20
CA GLU A 56 -7.57 -9.19 0.00
C GLU A 56 -6.69 -10.45 -0.06
N ASP A 57 -7.16 -11.50 -0.75
CA ASP A 57 -6.50 -12.79 -1.01
C ASP A 57 -5.14 -12.73 -1.75
N LYS A 58 -4.77 -11.59 -2.34
CA LYS A 58 -3.49 -11.45 -3.08
C LYS A 58 -2.51 -10.49 -2.43
N VAL A 59 -2.86 -9.88 -1.30
CA VAL A 59 -1.99 -8.91 -0.62
C VAL A 59 -0.97 -9.66 0.24
N ASP A 60 0.32 -9.34 0.10
CA ASP A 60 1.37 -10.01 0.89
C ASP A 60 1.40 -9.52 2.35
N LEU A 61 1.06 -8.24 2.58
CA LEU A 61 0.91 -7.67 3.92
C LEU A 61 -0.27 -6.70 3.96
N HIS A 62 -1.14 -6.87 4.96
CA HIS A 62 -2.28 -6.01 5.21
C HIS A 62 -2.42 -5.78 6.72
N GLU A 63 -2.42 -4.53 7.16
CA GLU A 63 -2.44 -4.17 8.58
C GLU A 63 -3.46 -3.05 8.84
N ASN A 64 -4.18 -3.15 9.95
CA ASN A 64 -5.04 -2.05 10.43
C ASN A 64 -4.18 -0.96 11.07
N ILE A 65 -4.51 0.29 10.78
CA ILE A 65 -3.88 1.48 11.34
C ILE A 65 -4.95 2.37 11.99
N ASP A 66 -4.50 3.25 12.87
CA ASP A 66 -5.36 4.31 13.40
C ASP A 66 -5.84 5.21 12.26
N CYS A 67 -7.07 5.70 12.33
CA CYS A 67 -7.63 6.59 11.31
C CYS A 67 -7.31 8.08 11.53
N GLY A 68 -6.75 8.43 12.69
CA GLY A 68 -6.15 9.72 12.96
C GLY A 68 -4.76 9.85 12.34
N LYS A 69 -4.21 11.06 12.36
CA LYS A 69 -2.87 11.33 11.82
C LYS A 69 -1.82 10.52 12.58
N GLY A 70 -0.91 9.86 11.86
CA GLY A 70 0.17 9.11 12.47
C GLY A 70 1.09 8.42 11.48
N CYS A 71 2.06 7.72 12.04
CA CYS A 71 2.94 6.83 11.29
C CYS A 71 2.94 5.44 11.92
N LYS A 72 3.04 4.41 11.08
CA LYS A 72 3.16 3.01 11.46
C LYS A 72 4.33 2.38 10.71
N THR A 73 5.24 1.79 11.46
CA THR A 73 6.31 0.95 10.89
C THR A 73 5.84 -0.49 10.82
N VAL A 74 6.08 -1.14 9.69
CA VAL A 74 5.84 -2.57 9.46
C VAL A 74 7.10 -3.24 8.93
N LYS A 75 7.27 -4.52 9.27
CA LYS A 75 8.33 -5.37 8.72
C LYS A 75 7.80 -6.14 7.53
N TYR A 76 8.51 -6.08 6.41
CA TYR A 76 8.17 -6.78 5.19
C TYR A 76 9.44 -7.29 4.50
N TYR A 77 9.54 -8.62 4.36
CA TYR A 77 10.71 -9.30 3.77
C TYR A 77 12.08 -8.89 4.37
N GLY A 78 12.13 -8.73 5.69
CA GLY A 78 13.36 -8.37 6.41
C GLY A 78 13.68 -6.88 6.41
N GLU A 79 12.90 -6.08 5.69
CA GLU A 79 13.02 -4.62 5.65
C GLU A 79 11.92 -3.96 6.47
N GLU A 80 12.18 -2.76 6.98
CA GLU A 80 11.19 -1.95 7.69
C GLU A 80 10.68 -0.82 6.80
N TYR A 81 9.36 -0.66 6.73
CA TYR A 81 8.69 0.40 5.98
C TYR A 81 7.85 1.23 6.92
N GLU A 82 8.03 2.55 6.88
CA GLU A 82 7.23 3.51 7.61
C GLU A 82 6.17 4.11 6.71
N PHE A 83 4.91 3.90 7.09
CA PHE A 83 3.74 4.49 6.47
C PHE A 83 3.30 5.67 7.32
N CYS A 84 3.13 6.84 6.72
CA CYS A 84 2.59 8.02 7.40
C CYS A 84 1.38 8.54 6.65
N HIS A 85 0.39 9.05 7.37
CA HIS A 85 -0.80 9.69 6.77
C HIS A 85 -1.35 10.78 7.70
N ASN A 86 -2.12 11.69 7.13
CA ASN A 86 -2.72 12.82 7.87
C ASN A 86 -4.13 12.50 8.43
N GLY A 87 -4.44 11.22 8.61
CA GLY A 87 -5.75 10.74 9.02
C GLY A 87 -6.75 10.65 7.88
N VAL A 88 -8.03 10.52 8.23
CA VAL A 88 -9.16 10.60 7.28
C VAL A 88 -9.54 12.04 6.96
N GLY A 89 -9.91 12.30 5.71
CA GLY A 89 -10.37 13.60 5.22
C GLY A 89 -11.85 13.87 5.53
N GLY A 90 -12.34 15.02 5.07
CA GLY A 90 -13.75 15.42 5.22
C GLY A 90 -14.73 14.54 4.44
N ASP A 91 -14.25 13.90 3.37
CA ASP A 91 -15.01 12.91 2.60
C ASP A 91 -15.00 11.55 3.31
N VAL A 92 -16.20 10.98 3.44
CA VAL A 92 -16.41 9.79 4.25
C VAL A 92 -15.62 8.59 3.74
N GLY A 93 -14.69 8.08 4.56
CA GLY A 93 -13.82 6.95 4.22
C GLY A 93 -12.63 7.29 3.33
N SER A 94 -12.44 8.58 2.98
CA SER A 94 -11.27 9.05 2.24
C SER A 94 -10.14 9.44 3.19
N MET A 95 -8.89 9.25 2.76
CA MET A 95 -7.72 9.72 3.50
C MET A 95 -7.49 11.20 3.22
N ALA A 96 -6.96 11.93 4.19
CA ALA A 96 -6.49 13.30 3.99
C ALA A 96 -5.19 13.31 3.15
N ASP A 97 -4.95 14.41 2.44
CA ASP A 97 -3.75 14.57 1.63
C ASP A 97 -2.47 14.43 2.46
N GLY A 98 -1.42 13.84 1.86
CA GLY A 98 -0.11 13.68 2.48
C GLY A 98 0.18 12.29 3.04
N ALA A 99 -0.37 11.23 2.42
CA ALA A 99 -0.02 9.85 2.75
C ALA A 99 1.27 9.42 2.02
N THR A 100 2.21 8.84 2.75
CA THR A 100 3.57 8.54 2.26
C THR A 100 4.09 7.22 2.80
N VAL A 101 5.02 6.61 2.07
CA VAL A 101 5.78 5.44 2.52
C VAL A 101 7.28 5.66 2.35
N GLN A 102 8.09 5.15 3.28
CA GLN A 102 9.54 5.18 3.18
C GLN A 102 10.14 3.93 3.82
N ARG A 103 11.11 3.30 3.15
CA ARG A 103 11.92 2.24 3.76
C ARG A 103 12.86 2.85 4.81
N LYS A 104 12.86 2.29 6.03
CA LYS A 104 13.78 2.68 7.09
C LYS A 104 15.18 2.15 6.77
N GLY A 105 16.21 2.94 7.10
CA GLY A 105 17.60 2.59 6.79
C GLY A 105 18.05 2.93 5.36
N GLY A 106 17.18 3.49 4.52
CA GLY A 106 17.52 3.99 3.19
C GLY A 106 16.34 3.96 2.22
N GLY A 107 16.42 4.75 1.15
CA GLY A 107 15.36 4.82 0.13
C GLY A 107 14.60 6.15 0.13
N ASN A 108 14.07 6.50 -1.04
CA ASN A 108 13.33 7.74 -1.23
C ASN A 108 11.98 7.64 -0.53
N LYS A 109 11.57 8.74 0.11
CA LYS A 109 10.20 8.89 0.58
C LYS A 109 9.30 8.99 -0.66
N VAL A 110 8.28 8.14 -0.70
CA VAL A 110 7.33 8.08 -1.81
C VAL A 110 5.98 8.59 -1.34
N ASN A 111 5.39 9.52 -2.07
CA ASN A 111 4.01 9.93 -1.81
C ASN A 111 3.08 8.91 -2.45
N ILE A 112 2.12 8.42 -1.66
CA ILE A 112 0.97 7.65 -2.14
C ILE A 112 -0.18 8.61 -2.46
N ILE A 113 -0.35 9.66 -1.64
CA ILE A 113 -1.24 10.79 -1.93
C ILE A 113 -0.36 12.05 -1.91
N PRO A 114 -0.31 12.83 -3.00
CA PRO A 114 -1.22 12.81 -4.16
C PRO A 114 -0.71 12.01 -5.38
N ASP A 115 0.52 11.48 -5.36
CA ASP A 115 1.18 10.98 -6.57
C ASP A 115 0.71 9.60 -7.05
N GLY A 116 -0.02 8.86 -6.21
CA GLY A 116 -0.50 7.52 -6.51
C GLY A 116 -1.81 7.51 -7.30
N GLU A 117 -2.27 6.30 -7.60
CA GLU A 117 -3.62 6.04 -8.11
C GLU A 117 -4.60 5.86 -6.95
N ASP A 118 -5.88 6.10 -7.22
CA ASP A 118 -6.95 5.89 -6.26
C ASP A 118 -8.19 5.24 -6.88
N LYS A 119 -9.03 4.65 -6.03
CA LYS A 119 -10.33 4.09 -6.40
C LYS A 119 -11.30 4.16 -5.23
N LYS A 120 -12.51 4.63 -5.51
CA LYS A 120 -13.64 4.55 -4.59
C LYS A 120 -14.55 3.39 -4.97
N ASP A 121 -14.88 2.55 -4.00
CA ASP A 121 -15.84 1.46 -4.15
C ASP A 121 -16.99 1.64 -3.15
N ARG A 122 -18.22 1.46 -3.62
CA ARG A 122 -19.42 1.43 -2.79
C ARG A 122 -20.05 0.05 -2.89
N ARG A 123 -20.11 -0.65 -1.77
CA ARG A 123 -20.93 -1.85 -1.63
C ARG A 123 -22.22 -1.48 -0.92
N GLN A 124 -23.33 -1.91 -1.46
CA GLN A 124 -24.64 -1.71 -0.85
C GLN A 124 -25.45 -2.99 -0.99
N ASP A 125 -25.96 -3.45 0.13
CA ASP A 125 -26.94 -4.52 0.23
C ASP A 125 -28.12 -4.05 1.09
N PRO A 126 -29.22 -4.82 1.18
CA PRO A 126 -30.41 -4.38 1.91
C PRO A 126 -30.19 -4.10 3.40
N PHE A 127 -29.11 -4.59 4.00
CA PHE A 127 -28.86 -4.55 5.44
C PHE A 127 -27.51 -3.91 5.80
N SER A 128 -26.73 -3.47 4.82
CA SER A 128 -25.46 -2.81 5.06
C SER A 128 -25.00 -1.99 3.85
N SER A 129 -24.22 -0.94 4.11
CA SER A 129 -23.46 -0.30 3.06
C SER A 129 -22.03 -0.06 3.53
N THR A 130 -21.07 -0.26 2.64
CA THR A 130 -19.67 0.05 2.86
C THR A 130 -19.21 1.01 1.77
N LEU A 131 -18.60 2.12 2.19
CA LEU A 131 -17.81 2.99 1.31
C LEU A 131 -16.34 2.74 1.59
N SER A 132 -15.58 2.42 0.56
CA SER A 132 -14.14 2.22 0.63
C SER A 132 -13.43 3.14 -0.34
N HIS A 133 -12.30 3.70 0.08
CA HIS A 133 -11.41 4.45 -0.79
C HIS A 133 -10.00 3.87 -0.65
N TYR A 134 -9.47 3.40 -1.77
CA TYR A 134 -8.16 2.80 -1.88
C TYR A 134 -7.22 3.77 -2.58
N TYR A 135 -5.99 3.85 -2.09
CA TYR A 135 -4.90 4.63 -2.68
C TYR A 135 -3.69 3.72 -2.80
N TRP A 136 -2.99 3.75 -3.92
CA TRP A 136 -1.77 2.95 -4.07
C TRP A 136 -0.80 3.58 -5.05
N ARG A 137 0.46 3.16 -4.96
CA ARG A 137 1.47 3.46 -5.95
C ARG A 137 2.31 2.22 -6.19
N SER A 138 2.48 1.87 -7.45
CA SER A 138 3.20 0.68 -7.91
C SER A 138 4.59 1.04 -8.42
N ASN A 139 5.38 0.03 -8.80
CA ASN A 139 6.73 0.21 -9.34
C ASN A 139 7.72 0.87 -8.36
N ILE A 140 7.50 0.67 -7.05
CA ILE A 140 8.40 1.14 -6.00
C ILE A 140 9.35 0.00 -5.66
N ARG A 141 10.65 0.29 -5.56
CA ARG A 141 11.65 -0.72 -5.21
C ARG A 141 11.43 -1.24 -3.78
N CYS A 142 11.17 -2.54 -3.65
CA CYS A 142 11.58 -3.33 -2.49
C CYS A 142 13.06 -3.75 -2.68
#